data_AF-A0A2M8A9C3-F1
#
_entry.id   AF-A0A2M8A9C3-F1
#
_cell.length_a   1.000
_cell.length_b   1.000
_cell.length_c   1.000
_cell.angle_alpha   90.00
_cell.angle_beta   90.00
_cell.angle_gamma   90.00
#
_symmetry.space_group_name_H-M   'P 1'
#
loop_
_entity.id
_entity.type
_entity.pdbx_description
1 polymer ?
#
loop_
_entity_poly.entity_id
_entity_poly.type
_entity_poly.pdbx_seq_one_letter_code
_entity_poly.pdbx_strand_id
1 'polypeptide(L)' 'MQGKKDIQPKMLYQLSISDLVPEDNFYRQLTKELDLNFLYKQTRKYYGKDGQESIDPVVFFKICLVGYLNNSEL' A
#
# COMPACT_ATOMS: atom_id res chain seq x y z
N MET A 1 -14.39 0.33 9.11
CA MET A 1 -13.32 1.37 9.21
C MET A 1 -12.31 1.16 8.08
N GLN A 2 -11.43 2.14 7.80
CA GLN A 2 -10.45 2.08 6.69
C GLN A 2 -9.25 1.13 6.93
N GLY A 3 -9.29 0.26 7.94
CA GLY A 3 -8.32 -0.82 8.19
C GLY A 3 -6.84 -0.50 7.99
N LYS A 4 -6.44 0.73 8.34
CA LYS A 4 -5.06 1.18 8.25
C LYS A 4 -4.22 0.37 9.25
N LYS A 5 -3.17 -0.27 8.76
CA LYS A 5 -2.26 -1.06 9.58
C LYS A 5 -0.89 -0.40 9.62
N ASP A 6 -0.45 -0.04 10.81
CA ASP A 6 0.94 0.36 11.04
C ASP A 6 1.80 -0.90 11.15
N ILE A 7 2.43 -1.27 10.04
CA ILE A 7 3.28 -2.46 9.97
C ILE A 7 4.62 -2.12 10.61
N GLN A 8 4.88 -2.69 11.77
CA GLN A 8 6.18 -2.63 12.41
C GLN A 8 7.04 -3.80 11.95
N PRO A 9 8.33 -3.58 11.59
CA PRO A 9 9.24 -4.65 11.29
C PRO A 9 9.36 -5.59 12.49
N LYS A 10 9.22 -6.90 12.27
CA LYS A 10 9.49 -7.88 13.33
C LYS A 10 10.99 -7.91 13.59
N MET A 11 11.41 -7.45 14.77
CA MET A 11 12.83 -7.39 15.19
C MET A 11 13.50 -8.76 15.39
N LEU A 12 12.78 -9.87 15.15
CA LEU A 12 13.27 -11.23 15.38
C LEU A 12 13.98 -11.86 14.17
N TYR A 13 14.03 -11.18 13.02
CA TYR A 13 14.67 -11.70 11.82
C TYR A 13 15.95 -10.92 11.51
N GLN A 14 17.02 -11.65 11.21
CA GLN A 14 18.30 -11.08 10.81
C GLN A 14 18.30 -10.54 9.37
N LEU A 15 17.24 -10.86 8.60
CA LEU A 15 16.97 -10.44 7.23
C LEU A 15 15.47 -10.12 7.09
N SER A 16 15.14 -8.99 6.47
CA SER A 16 13.78 -8.64 6.07
C SER A 16 13.60 -8.77 4.56
N ILE A 17 12.35 -8.92 4.10
CA ILE A 17 12.04 -8.91 2.66
C ILE A 17 12.46 -7.58 2.03
N SER A 18 12.34 -6.48 2.77
CA SER A 18 12.77 -5.15 2.32
C SER A 18 14.25 -5.14 1.95
N ASP A 19 15.11 -5.83 2.70
CA ASP A 19 16.55 -5.89 2.44
C ASP A 19 16.90 -6.62 1.13
N LEU A 20 16.00 -7.47 0.64
CA LEU A 20 16.19 -8.23 -0.61
C LEU A 20 15.72 -7.46 -1.86
N VAL A 21 15.00 -6.35 -1.70
CA VAL A 21 14.51 -5.54 -2.82
C VAL A 21 15.60 -4.53 -3.23
N PRO A 22 16.07 -4.53 -4.50
CA PRO A 22 17.08 -3.58 -4.97
C PRO A 22 16.72 -2.12 -4.67
N GLU A 23 17.72 -1.31 -4.35
CA GLU A 23 17.51 0.11 -4.00
C GLU A 23 16.96 0.94 -5.16
N ASP A 24 17.31 0.57 -6.39
CA ASP A 24 16.85 1.19 -7.63
C ASP A 24 15.50 0.65 -8.12
N ASN A 25 14.85 -0.25 -7.36
CA ASN A 25 13.56 -0.82 -7.73
C ASN A 25 12.51 0.27 -8.04
N PHE A 26 11.86 0.13 -9.19
CA PHE A 26 10.85 1.07 -9.67
C PHE A 26 9.77 1.42 -8.62
N TYR A 27 9.25 0.44 -7.89
CA TYR A 27 8.21 0.68 -6.89
C TYR A 27 8.71 1.41 -5.64
N ARG A 28 10.01 1.33 -5.32
CA ARG A 28 10.62 2.16 -4.28
C ARG A 28 10.62 3.63 -4.70
N GLN A 29 10.98 3.91 -5.96
CA GLN A 29 10.96 5.27 -6.51
C GLN A 29 9.52 5.79 -6.58
N LEU A 30 8.59 4.99 -7.11
CA LEU A 30 7.18 5.35 -7.20
C LEU A 30 6.57 5.69 -5.84
N THR A 31 6.91 4.92 -4.79
CA THR A 31 6.41 5.19 -3.43
C THR A 31 6.95 6.49 -2.84
N LYS A 32 8.14 6.96 -3.27
CA LYS A 32 8.70 8.25 -2.86
C LYS A 32 8.00 9.42 -3.53
N GLU A 33 7.67 9.27 -4.81
CA GLU A 33 7.11 10.36 -5.64
C GLU A 33 5.58 10.45 -5.58
N LEU A 34 4.88 9.34 -5.33
CA LEU A 34 3.42 9.28 -5.35
C LEU A 34 2.82 9.23 -3.94
N ASP A 35 2.38 10.39 -3.44
CA ASP A 35 1.62 10.46 -2.18
C ASP A 35 0.14 10.09 -2.39
N LEU A 36 -0.27 8.96 -1.82
CA LEU A 36 -1.63 8.45 -1.87
C LEU A 36 -2.43 8.73 -0.58
N ASN A 37 -1.88 9.44 0.40
CA ASN A 37 -2.56 9.68 1.68
C ASN A 37 -3.88 10.46 1.52
N PHE A 38 -4.05 11.22 0.44
CA PHE A 38 -5.31 11.90 0.14
C PHE A 38 -6.50 10.94 0.05
N LEU A 39 -6.27 9.67 -0.31
CA LEU A 39 -7.29 8.63 -0.43
C LEU A 39 -8.02 8.36 0.88
N TYR A 40 -7.35 8.51 2.04
CA TYR A 40 -8.01 8.33 3.34
C TYR A 40 -9.16 9.33 3.50
N LYS A 41 -8.96 10.60 3.13
CA LYS A 41 -10.02 11.61 3.20
C LYS A 41 -11.10 11.35 2.15
N GLN A 42 -10.69 11.10 0.90
CA GLN A 42 -11.62 10.97 -0.23
C GLN A 42 -12.53 9.74 -0.09
N THR A 43 -11.99 8.64 0.41
CA THR A 43 -12.74 7.38 0.45
C THR A 43 -13.52 7.15 1.74
N ARG A 44 -13.34 8.00 2.76
CA ARG A 44 -13.90 7.80 4.12
C ARG A 44 -15.38 7.42 4.13
N LYS A 45 -16.19 8.05 3.28
CA LYS A 45 -17.65 7.82 3.22
C LYS A 45 -18.05 6.43 2.70
N TYR A 46 -17.15 5.74 2.00
CA TYR A 46 -17.40 4.41 1.45
C TYR A 46 -17.05 3.28 2.42
N TYR A 47 -16.41 3.60 3.54
CA TYR A 47 -16.02 2.63 4.56
C TYR A 47 -17.03 2.67 5.71
N GLY A 48 -17.44 1.48 6.16
CA GLY A 48 -18.29 1.33 7.34
C GLY A 48 -17.63 1.93 8.59
N LYS A 49 -18.44 2.37 9.55
CA LYS A 49 -17.95 2.93 10.82
C LYS A 49 -17.73 1.86 11.89
N ASP A 50 -18.51 0.79 11.83
CA ASP A 50 -18.55 -0.27 12.84
C ASP A 50 -18.22 -1.64 12.23
N GLY A 51 -17.89 -2.60 13.09
CA GLY A 51 -17.57 -3.98 12.69
C GLY A 51 -16.12 -4.18 12.23
N GLN A 52 -15.89 -5.22 11.42
CA GLN A 52 -14.56 -5.59 10.95
C GLN A 52 -13.95 -4.50 10.06
N GLU A 53 -12.65 -4.27 10.23
CA GLU A 53 -11.89 -3.39 9.36
C GLU A 53 -11.87 -3.89 7.92
N SER A 54 -12.21 -3.01 6.98
CA SER A 54 -12.06 -3.28 5.54
C SER A 54 -10.59 -3.09 5.13
N ILE A 55 -10.27 -3.34 3.86
CA ILE A 55 -8.90 -3.10 3.33
C ILE A 55 -8.47 -1.64 3.49
N ASP A 56 -7.18 -1.39 3.69
CA ASP A 56 -6.65 -0.03 3.63
C ASP A 56 -6.86 0.57 2.23
N PRO A 57 -7.47 1.77 2.09
CA PRO A 57 -7.70 2.38 0.79
C PRO A 57 -6.41 2.64 0.00
N VAL A 58 -5.31 3.03 0.64
CA VAL A 58 -4.02 3.18 -0.05
C VAL A 58 -3.52 1.84 -0.57
N VAL A 59 -3.68 0.75 0.19
CA VAL A 59 -3.31 -0.60 -0.26
C VAL A 59 -4.17 -1.03 -1.45
N PHE A 60 -5.49 -0.81 -1.39
CA PHE A 60 -6.40 -1.13 -2.48
C PHE A 60 -5.98 -0.45 -3.79
N PHE A 61 -5.72 0.87 -3.76
CA PHE A 61 -5.28 1.60 -4.95
C PHE A 61 -3.86 1.21 -5.41
N LYS A 62 -2.95 0.84 -4.50
CA LYS A 62 -1.64 0.29 -4.87
C LYS A 62 -1.78 -1.03 -5.64
N ILE A 63 -2.70 -1.92 -5.24
CA ILE A 63 -2.96 -3.17 -5.98
C ILE A 63 -3.46 -2.86 -7.40
N CYS A 64 -4.42 -1.94 -7.54
CA CYS A 64 -4.91 -1.51 -8.85
C CYS A 64 -3.79 -0.92 -9.72
N LEU A 65 -2.95 -0.06 -9.14
CA LEU A 65 -1.84 0.58 -9.84
C LEU A 65 -0.78 -0.43 -10.28
N VAL A 66 -0.41 -1.39 -9.43
CA VAL A 66 0.49 -2.48 -9.78
C VAL A 66 -0.08 -3.33 -10.92
N GLY A 67 -1.39 -3.64 -10.87
CA GLY A 67 -2.07 -4.33 -11.96
C GLY A 67 -2.05 -3.55 -13.28
N TYR A 68 -2.25 -2.24 -13.22
CA TYR A 68 -2.21 -1.36 -14.40
C TYR A 68 -0.79 -1.23 -14.98
N LEU A 69 0.22 -1.04 -14.12
CA LEU A 69 1.60 -0.81 -14.56
C LEU A 69 2.29 -2.07 -15.09
N ASN A 70 1.88 -3.26 -14.65
CA ASN A 70 2.48 -4.53 -15.10
C ASN A 70 1.71 -5.20 -16.24
N ASN A 71 0.44 -4.85 -16.47
CA ASN A 71 -0.29 -5.35 -17.63
C ASN A 71 -0.01 -4.44 -18.83
N SER A 72 1.07 -4.75 -19.53
CA SER A 72 1.47 -4.11 -20.79
C SER A 72 0.79 -4.70 -22.04
N GLU A 73 -0.31 -5.44 -21.89
CA GLU A 73 -1.15 -5.90 -23.02
C GLU A 73 -2.45 -5.08 -23.10
N LEU A 74 -2.33 -3.92 -23.75
CA LEU A 74 -3.36 -3.24 -24.53
C LEU A 74 -2.71 -2.72 -25.82
#